data_AF-A0A561C607-F1
#
_entry.id   AF-A0A561C607-F1
#
_cell.length_a   1.000
_cell.length_b   1.000
_cell.length_c   1.000
_cell.angle_alpha   90.00
_cell.angle_beta   90.00
_cell.angle_gamma   90.00
#
_symmetry.space_group_name_H-M   'P 1'
#
loop_
_entity.id
_entity.type
_entity.pdbx_description
1 polymer ?
#
loop_
_entity_poly.entity_id
_entity_poly.type
_entity_poly.pdbx_seq_one_letter_code
_entity_poly.pdbx_strand_id
1 'polypeptide(L)' 'MPATPIEYLLELEHARFPVHVRDPELIQAIATLKALGCVEADISPPLDLRSSFRNYESAVVVKITSEGITELALAYG' A
#
# COMPACT_ATOMS: atom_id res chain seq x y z
N MET A 1 14.05 0.67 -3.27
CA MET A 1 12.90 0.92 -2.39
C MET A 1 12.28 2.22 -2.85
N PRO A 2 10.96 2.26 -3.03
CA PRO A 2 10.24 3.50 -3.34
C PRO A 2 10.48 4.50 -2.20
N ALA A 3 10.80 5.74 -2.53
CA ALA A 3 11.03 6.80 -1.56
C ALA A 3 9.72 7.34 -0.97
N THR A 4 8.57 7.11 -1.64
CA THR A 4 7.25 7.55 -1.17
C THR A 4 6.15 6.49 -1.39
N PRO A 5 5.01 6.58 -0.69
CA PRO A 5 3.88 5.70 -0.91
C PRO A 5 3.33 5.75 -2.35
N ILE A 6 3.32 6.93 -2.98
CA ILE A 6 2.84 7.10 -4.36
C ILE A 6 3.78 6.45 -5.38
N GLU A 7 5.09 6.51 -5.17
CA GLU A 7 6.05 5.75 -6.00
C GLU A 7 5.81 4.24 -5.88
N TYR A 8 5.48 3.75 -4.67
CA TYR A 8 5.15 2.34 -4.50
C TYR A 8 3.83 1.96 -5.18
N LEU A 9 2.84 2.86 -5.19
CA LEU A 9 1.59 2.66 -5.91
C LEU A 9 1.83 2.50 -7.43
N LEU A 10 2.78 3.26 -7.99
CA LEU A 10 3.19 3.15 -9.39
C LEU A 10 3.89 1.79 -9.69
N GLU A 11 4.72 1.31 -8.76
CA GLU A 11 5.30 -0.04 -8.87
C GLU A 11 4.21 -1.12 -8.83
N LEU A 12 3.20 -0.97 -7.98
CA LEU A 12 2.07 -1.89 -7.86
C LEU A 12 1.19 -1.91 -9.13
N GLU A 13 1.07 -0.80 -9.86
CA GLU A 13 0.29 -0.72 -11.10
C GLU A 13 0.80 -1.71 -12.15
N HIS A 14 2.11 -1.91 -12.19
CA HIS A 14 2.78 -2.82 -13.12
C HIS A 14 2.92 -4.25 -12.57
N ALA A 15 2.50 -4.50 -11.33
CA ALA A 15 2.63 -5.79 -10.67
C ALA A 15 1.47 -6.73 -11.03
N ARG A 16 1.69 -8.04 -10.80
CA ARG A 16 0.61 -9.03 -10.84
C ARG A 16 0.04 -9.21 -9.44
N PHE A 17 -1.27 -9.06 -9.32
CA PHE A 17 -1.99 -9.27 -8.06
C PHE A 17 -2.32 -10.76 -7.83
N PRO A 18 -2.37 -11.22 -6.57
CA PRO A 18 -2.10 -10.47 -5.35
C PRO A 18 -0.59 -10.29 -5.07
N VAL A 19 -0.20 -9.11 -4.57
CA VAL A 19 1.19 -8.80 -4.20
C VAL A 19 1.39 -9.06 -2.71
N HIS A 20 2.31 -9.96 -2.36
CA HIS A 20 2.65 -10.28 -0.98
C HIS A 20 3.90 -9.54 -0.55
N VAL A 21 3.81 -8.84 0.58
CA VAL A 21 4.85 -7.96 1.08
C VAL A 21 5.16 -8.31 2.52
N ARG A 22 6.45 -8.45 2.83
CA ARG A 22 6.96 -8.70 4.20
C ARG A 22 7.97 -7.64 4.64
N ASP A 23 8.28 -6.70 3.76
CA ASP A 23 9.19 -5.61 4.05
C ASP A 23 8.47 -4.54 4.87
N PRO A 24 8.93 -4.18 6.08
CA PRO A 24 8.24 -3.24 6.95
C PRO A 24 8.04 -1.85 6.34
N GLU A 25 8.98 -1.35 5.54
CA GLU A 25 8.87 -0.03 4.91
C GLU A 25 7.82 -0.05 3.80
N LEU A 26 7.79 -1.11 2.99
CA LEU A 26 6.76 -1.31 1.97
C LEU A 26 5.38 -1.56 2.59
N ILE A 27 5.31 -2.29 3.71
CA ILE A 27 4.05 -2.48 4.44
C ILE A 27 3.55 -1.15 5.00
N GLN A 28 4.43 -0.28 5.50
CA GLN A 28 4.05 1.06 5.94
C GLN A 28 3.49 1.91 4.78
N ALA A 29 4.10 1.82 3.59
CA ALA A 29 3.57 2.45 2.39
C ALA A 29 2.18 1.91 2.03
N ILE A 30 1.97 0.58 2.06
CA ILE A 30 0.66 -0.05 1.83
C ILE A 30 -0.36 0.39 2.87
N ALA A 31 0.02 0.50 4.15
CA ALA A 31 -0.87 0.97 5.21
C ALA A 31 -1.37 2.39 4.93
N THR A 32 -0.46 3.28 4.51
CA THR A 32 -0.80 4.66 4.10
C THR A 32 -1.72 4.67 2.88
N LEU A 33 -1.39 3.91 1.83
CA LEU A 33 -2.20 3.81 0.61
C LEU A 33 -3.59 3.23 0.91
N LYS A 34 -3.68 2.23 1.78
CA LYS A 34 -4.94 1.63 2.22
C LYS A 34 -5.78 2.64 3.01
N ALA A 35 -5.17 3.40 3.91
CA ALA A 35 -5.85 4.43 4.69
C ALA A 35 -6.40 5.58 3.82
N LEU A 36 -5.71 5.89 2.71
CA LEU A 36 -6.17 6.85 1.69
C LEU A 36 -7.18 6.23 0.71
N GLY A 37 -7.46 4.93 0.80
CA GLY A 37 -8.37 4.23 -0.11
C GLY A 37 -7.80 3.98 -1.50
N CYS A 38 -6.49 4.12 -1.72
CA CYS A 38 -5.83 3.91 -3.00
C CYS A 38 -5.66 2.43 -3.37
N VAL A 39 -5.64 1.54 -2.37
CA VAL A 39 -5.49 0.09 -2.56
C VAL A 39 -6.41 -0.68 -1.65
N GLU A 40 -6.85 -1.84 -2.13
CA GLU A 40 -7.40 -2.88 -1.27
C GLU A 40 -6.27 -3.83 -0.88
N ALA A 41 -5.95 -3.86 0.41
CA ALA A 41 -4.90 -4.70 0.95
C ALA A 41 -5.30 -5.29 2.30
N ASP A 42 -4.83 -6.47 2.66
CA ASP A 42 -4.92 -7.03 4.00
C ASP A 42 -3.57 -6.89 4.70
N ILE A 43 -3.56 -6.37 5.93
CA ILE A 43 -2.34 -6.11 6.69
C ILE A 43 -2.41 -6.90 7.99
N SER A 44 -1.34 -7.63 8.31
CA SER A 44 -1.23 -8.47 9.50
C SER A 44 -0.01 -8.06 10.32
N PRO A 45 -0.15 -7.91 11.65
CA PRO A 45 -1.40 -7.82 12.41
C PRO A 45 -2.33 -6.69 11.93
N PRO A 46 -3.66 -6.82 12.12
CA PRO A 46 -4.62 -5.80 11.73
C PRO A 46 -4.30 -4.45 12.39
N LEU A 47 -4.62 -3.37 11.70
CA LEU A 47 -4.46 -2.01 12.19
C LEU A 47 -5.39 -1.78 13.39
N ASP A 48 -4.89 -2.05 14.60
CA ASP A 48 -5.54 -1.64 15.83
C ASP A 48 -5.23 -0.16 16.11
N LEU A 49 -6.25 0.63 16.45
CA LEU A 49 -6.14 2.06 16.81
C LEU A 49 -5.17 2.35 17.97
N ARG A 50 -4.69 1.31 18.68
CA ARG A 50 -3.73 1.40 19.80
C ARG A 50 -2.32 0.93 19.46
N SER A 51 -2.14 0.26 18.32
CA SER A 51 -0.86 -0.30 17.92
C SER A 51 -0.10 0.76 17.13
N SER A 52 1.14 1.06 17.53
CA SER A 52 2.03 1.84 16.70
C SER A 52 2.21 1.12 15.36
N PHE A 53 2.23 1.86 14.25
CA PHE A 53 2.41 1.34 12.88
C PHE A 53 3.70 0.53 12.65
N ARG A 54 4.48 0.22 13.69
CA ARG A 54 5.81 -0.40 13.63
C ARG A 54 5.82 -1.92 13.71
N ASN A 55 4.67 -2.57 13.94
CA ASN A 55 4.62 -4.02 14.20
C ASN A 55 3.95 -4.82 13.09
N TYR A 56 3.84 -4.29 11.87
CA TYR A 56 3.32 -5.09 10.76
C TYR A 56 4.31 -6.15 10.30
N GLU A 57 3.82 -7.36 10.12
CA GLU A 57 4.61 -8.52 9.71
C GLU A 57 4.40 -8.84 8.23
N SER A 58 3.21 -8.55 7.70
CA SER A 58 2.91 -8.78 6.29
C SER A 58 1.77 -7.91 5.79
N ALA A 59 1.77 -7.66 4.48
CA ALA A 59 0.64 -7.11 3.75
C ALA A 59 0.40 -7.88 2.45
N VAL A 60 -0.86 -7.99 2.05
CA VAL A 60 -1.29 -8.59 0.80
C VAL A 60 -2.13 -7.56 0.06
N VAL A 61 -1.62 -7.02 -1.04
CA VAL A 61 -2.38 -6.11 -1.89
C VAL A 61 -3.16 -6.93 -2.91
N VAL A 62 -4.46 -6.70 -2.99
CA VAL A 62 -5.38 -7.45 -3.86
C VAL A 62 -5.67 -6.68 -5.14
N LYS A 63 -5.81 -5.35 -5.05
CA LYS A 63 -5.97 -4.47 -6.22
C LYS A 63 -5.67 -3.02 -5.90
N ILE A 64 -5.41 -2.23 -6.93
CA ILE A 64 -5.48 -0.76 -6.89
C ILE A 64 -6.94 -0.33 -7.13
N THR A 65 -7.39 0.67 -6.40
CA THR A 65 -8.75 1.23 -6.52
C THR A 65 -8.81 2.32 -7.59
N SER A 66 -10.02 2.75 -7.95
CA SER A 66 -10.22 3.89 -8.85
C SER A 66 -9.59 5.18 -8.29
N GLU A 67 -9.69 5.40 -6.97
CA GLU A 67 -9.01 6.47 -6.26
C GLU A 67 -7.49 6.37 -6.43
N GLY A 68 -6.90 5.18 -6.28
CA GLY A 68 -5.46 4.98 -6.48
C GLY A 68 -5.00 5.32 -7.89
N ILE A 69 -5.77 4.95 -8.91
CA ILE A 69 -5.48 5.34 -10.31
C ILE A 69 -5.59 6.86 -10.49
N THR A 70 -6.56 7.50 -9.84
CA THR A 70 -6.73 8.96 -9.89
C THR A 70 -5.53 9.67 -9.25
N GLU A 71 -5.08 9.20 -8.09
CA GLU A 71 -3.89 9.73 -7.40
C GLU A 71 -2.62 9.56 -8.24
N LEU A 72 -2.44 8.42 -8.92
CA LEU A 72 -1.32 8.23 -9.86
C LEU A 72 -1.37 9.23 -11.02
N ALA A 73 -2.55 9.43 -11.61
CA ALA A 73 -2.73 10.39 -12.70
C ALA A 73 -2.48 11.83 -12.25
N LEU A 74 -2.84 12.21 -11.02
CA LEU A 74 -2.56 13.54 -10.46
C LEU A 74 -1.07 13.76 -10.16
N ALA A 75 -0.37 12.70 -9.73
CA ALA A 75 1.04 12.79 -9.37
C ALA A 75 1.99 12.74 -10.58
N TYR A 76 1.61 12.03 -11.65
CA TYR A 76 2.50 11.74 -12.79
C TYR A 76 1.92 12.06 -14.18
N GLY A 77 0.68 12.55 -14.28
CA GLY A 77 0.06 13.04 -15.53
C GLY A 77 0.32 14.51 -15.79
#